data_AF-A0AB73KF84-F1
#
_entry.id   AF-A0AB73KF84-F1
#
_cell.length_a   1.000
_cell.length_b   1.000
_cell.length_c   1.000
_cell.angle_alpha   90.00
_cell.angle_beta   90.00
_cell.angle_gamma   90.00
#
_symmetry.space_group_name_H-M   'P 1'
#
loop_
_entity.id
_entity.type
_entity.pdbx_description
1 polymer ?
#
loop_
_entity_poly.entity_id
_entity_poly.type
_entity_poly.pdbx_seq_one_letter_code
_entity_poly.pdbx_strand_id
1 'polypeptide(L)'
;MGNRITVDRQGLGRSLTQWGDVYGTSYQRDFASLSRSHRSRPVAEILPLLRRAAENARLGFSPADLLEQAEAISTGAPYEVRIG
;
A
#
# COMPACT_ATOMS: atom_id res chain seq x y z
N MET A 1 12.44 -19.81 4.77
CA MET A 1 11.17 -19.85 5.54
C MET A 1 10.47 -18.53 5.26
N GLY A 2 9.58 -18.48 4.26
CA GLY A 2 8.91 -17.24 3.88
C GLY A 2 7.71 -16.97 4.78
N ASN A 3 7.65 -15.80 5.41
CA ASN A 3 6.50 -15.41 6.23
C ASN A 3 5.34 -14.97 5.33
N ARG A 4 4.24 -15.72 5.39
CA ARG A 4 2.95 -15.40 4.78
C ARG A 4 2.07 -14.74 5.83
N ILE A 5 1.66 -13.49 5.60
CA ILE A 5 0.69 -12.80 6.46
C ILE A 5 -0.56 -12.52 5.63
N THR A 6 -1.68 -13.12 6.01
CA THR A 6 -2.99 -12.91 5.39
C THR A 6 -3.64 -11.67 6.02
N VAL A 7 -3.88 -10.63 5.23
CA VAL A 7 -4.37 -9.33 5.69
C VAL A 7 -5.84 -9.14 5.28
N ASP A 8 -6.76 -9.39 6.21
CA ASP A 8 -8.15 -8.91 6.12
C ASP A 8 -8.20 -7.38 6.38
N ARG A 9 -9.33 -6.72 6.11
CA ARG A 9 -9.59 -5.28 6.32
C ARG A 9 -9.17 -4.72 7.68
N GLN A 10 -9.03 -5.55 8.71
CA GLN A 10 -8.51 -5.19 10.05
C GLN A 10 -6.98 -5.36 10.22
N GLY A 11 -6.29 -6.05 9.32
CA GLY A 11 -4.87 -6.42 9.42
C GLY A 11 -3.87 -5.37 8.93
N LEU A 12 -4.30 -4.38 8.15
CA LEU A 12 -3.44 -3.25 7.76
C LEU A 12 -2.89 -2.50 9.00
N GLY A 13 -3.63 -2.55 10.11
CA GLY A 13 -3.24 -1.88 11.36
C GLY A 13 -2.17 -2.62 12.18
N ARG A 14 -1.90 -3.91 11.92
CA ARG A 14 -1.03 -4.73 12.80
C ARG A 14 0.30 -5.14 12.18
N SER A 15 0.40 -5.27 10.85
CA SER A 15 1.69 -5.62 10.18
C SER A 15 2.65 -4.42 10.04
N LEU A 16 2.14 -3.20 10.07
CA LEU A 16 2.96 -1.99 9.96
C LEU A 16 3.42 -1.43 11.32
N THR A 17 2.90 -1.98 12.43
CA THR A 17 3.29 -1.60 13.79
C THR A 17 4.74 -1.95 14.10
N GLN A 18 5.36 -2.88 13.34
CA GLN A 18 6.73 -3.31 13.63
C GLN A 18 7.83 -2.55 12.82
N TRP A 19 7.51 -1.62 11.89
CA TRP A 19 8.52 -0.93 11.02
C TRP A 19 8.35 0.59 10.80
N GLY A 20 7.74 1.36 11.70
CA GLY A 20 7.91 2.82 11.64
C GLY A 20 6.78 3.62 12.26
N ASP A 21 6.96 4.00 13.52
CA ASP A 21 5.99 4.64 14.42
C ASP A 21 5.45 6.02 13.94
N VAL A 22 5.87 6.55 12.79
CA VAL A 22 5.36 7.82 12.25
C VAL A 22 5.21 7.80 10.72
N TYR A 23 6.23 7.31 10.00
CA TYR A 23 6.25 7.34 8.53
C TYR A 23 5.39 6.24 7.89
N GLY A 24 5.28 5.07 8.53
CA GLY A 24 4.35 4.03 8.09
C GLY A 24 2.89 4.51 8.18
N THR A 25 2.57 5.33 9.18
CA THR A 25 1.22 5.86 9.42
C THR A 25 0.80 6.94 8.41
N SER A 26 1.73 7.71 7.82
CA SER A 26 1.40 8.63 6.73
C SER A 26 1.06 7.86 5.46
N TYR A 27 1.89 6.88 5.08
CA TYR A 27 1.67 6.08 3.89
C TYR A 27 0.35 5.27 3.96
N GLN A 28 0.02 4.69 5.11
CA GLN A 28 -1.27 4.00 5.31
C GLN A 28 -2.47 4.91 5.06
N ARG A 29 -2.41 6.16 5.53
CA ARG A 29 -3.51 7.12 5.34
C ARG A 29 -3.68 7.46 3.87
N ASP A 30 -2.58 7.68 3.16
CA ASP A 30 -2.60 7.95 1.73
C ASP A 30 -3.15 6.74 0.95
N PHE A 31 -2.66 5.53 1.25
CA PHE A 31 -3.16 4.30 0.66
C PHE A 31 -4.67 4.10 0.89
N ALA A 32 -5.14 4.33 2.13
CA ALA A 32 -6.57 4.22 2.46
C ALA A 32 -7.43 5.31 1.80
N SER A 33 -6.87 6.50 1.55
CA SER A 33 -7.53 7.57 0.82
C SER A 33 -7.65 7.23 -0.67
N LEU A 34 -6.57 6.77 -1.29
CA LEU A 34 -6.52 6.33 -2.68
C LEU A 34 -7.45 5.14 -2.92
N SER A 35 -7.46 4.15 -2.02
CA SER A 35 -8.37 2.98 -2.07
C SER A 35 -9.85 3.37 -2.10
N ARG A 36 -10.20 4.49 -1.44
CA ARG A 36 -11.58 5.00 -1.40
C ARG A 36 -11.95 5.82 -2.63
N SER A 37 -11.02 6.62 -3.14
CA SER A 37 -11.28 7.63 -4.18
C SER A 37 -10.94 7.17 -5.59
N HIS A 38 -10.02 6.21 -5.74
CA HIS A 38 -9.48 5.75 -7.03
C HIS A 38 -9.83 4.29 -7.33
N ARG A 39 -10.82 3.72 -6.63
CA ARG A 39 -11.35 2.41 -7.02
C ARG A 39 -11.89 2.46 -8.45
N SER A 40 -11.64 1.40 -9.21
CA SER A 40 -11.99 1.28 -10.63
C SER A 40 -11.30 2.29 -11.56
N ARG A 41 -10.31 3.06 -11.06
CA ARG A 41 -9.45 3.89 -11.91
C ARG A 41 -8.33 3.06 -12.52
N PRO A 42 -7.81 3.45 -13.70
CA PRO A 42 -6.67 2.79 -14.31
C PRO A 42 -5.44 2.78 -13.38
N VAL A 43 -4.71 1.67 -13.38
CA VAL A 43 -3.45 1.52 -12.65
C VAL A 43 -2.46 2.64 -12.98
N ALA A 44 -2.41 3.07 -14.24
CA ALA A 44 -1.56 4.18 -14.69
C ALA A 44 -1.85 5.53 -14.01
N GLU A 45 -3.09 5.73 -13.52
CA GLU A 45 -3.47 6.93 -12.76
C GLU A 45 -3.12 6.81 -11.27
N ILE A 46 -3.13 5.58 -10.73
CA ILE A 46 -2.92 5.30 -9.30
C ILE A 46 -1.43 5.19 -8.96
N LEU A 47 -0.64 4.56 -9.85
CA LEU A 47 0.78 4.29 -9.66
C LEU A 47 1.63 5.54 -9.30
N PRO A 48 1.53 6.68 -10.01
CA PRO A 48 2.31 7.86 -9.65
C PRO A 48 1.92 8.45 -8.28
N LEU A 49 0.67 8.27 -7.85
CA LEU A 49 0.19 8.74 -6.53
C LEU A 49 0.79 7.90 -5.40
N LEU A 50 0.82 6.58 -5.57
CA LEU A 50 1.45 5.65 -4.62
C LEU A 50 2.95 5.87 -4.52
N ARG A 51 3.63 6.08 -5.66
CA ARG A 51 5.06 6.41 -5.69
C ARG A 51 5.36 7.65 -4.86
N ARG A 52 4.58 8.72 -5.05
CA ARG A 52 4.75 9.96 -4.29
C ARG A 52 4.50 9.76 -2.80
N ALA A 53 3.48 8.98 -2.43
CA ALA A 53 3.20 8.66 -1.03
C ALA A 53 4.36 7.86 -0.39
N ALA A 54 4.93 6.90 -1.12
CA ALA A 54 6.09 6.13 -0.68
C ALA A 54 7.33 7.01 -0.49
N GLU A 55 7.62 7.90 -1.44
CA GLU A 55 8.74 8.85 -1.38
C GLU A 55 8.60 9.79 -0.16
N ASN A 56 7.39 10.34 0.08
CA ASN A 56 7.11 11.20 1.23
C ASN A 56 7.30 10.45 2.56
N ALA A 57 6.90 9.18 2.60
CA ALA A 57 7.06 8.32 3.76
C ALA A 57 8.47 7.69 3.85
N ARG A 58 9.37 7.98 2.90
CA ARG A 58 10.71 7.39 2.81
C ARG A 58 10.68 5.86 2.82
N LEU A 59 9.64 5.28 2.21
CA LEU A 59 9.47 3.84 2.07
C LEU A 59 10.07 3.39 0.74
N GLY A 60 11.03 2.45 0.82
CA GLY A 60 11.76 1.93 -0.34
C GLY A 60 11.02 0.85 -1.12
N PHE A 61 9.74 1.06 -1.46
CA PHE A 61 8.98 0.12 -2.28
C PHE A 61 9.61 -0.03 -3.67
N SER A 62 9.68 -1.26 -4.15
CA SER A 62 10.09 -1.52 -5.53
C SER A 62 8.98 -1.11 -6.50
N PRO A 63 9.31 -0.88 -7.80
CA PRO A 63 8.29 -0.63 -8.82
C PRO A 63 7.24 -1.74 -8.93
N ALA A 64 7.63 -2.98 -8.65
CA ALA A 64 6.71 -4.12 -8.64
C ALA A 64 5.73 -4.02 -7.47
N ASP A 65 6.20 -3.68 -6.27
CA ASP A 65 5.33 -3.51 -5.09
C ASP A 65 4.30 -2.41 -5.33
N LEU A 66 4.72 -1.27 -5.90
CA LEU A 66 3.83 -0.16 -6.23
C LEU A 66 2.79 -0.54 -7.30
N LEU A 67 3.17 -1.39 -8.25
CA LEU A 67 2.26 -1.88 -9.28
C LEU A 67 1.18 -2.78 -8.69
N GLU A 68 1.56 -3.77 -7.88
CA GLU A 68 0.60 -4.66 -7.23
C GLU A 68 -0.36 -3.87 -6.30
N GLN A 69 0.15 -2.85 -5.61
CA GLN A 69 -0.67 -1.91 -4.82
C GLN A 69 -1.69 -1.16 -5.66
N ALA A 70 -1.26 -0.63 -6.81
CA ALA A 70 -2.12 0.11 -7.72
C ALA A 70 -3.21 -0.78 -8.32
N GLU A 71 -2.88 -2.03 -8.66
CA GLU A 71 -3.84 -3.04 -9.14
C GLU A 71 -4.88 -3.37 -8.07
N ALA A 72 -4.47 -3.51 -6.82
CA ALA A 72 -5.40 -3.81 -5.74
C ALA A 72 -6.32 -2.62 -5.42
N ILE A 73 -5.83 -1.38 -5.50
CA ILE A 73 -6.69 -0.18 -5.43
C ILE A 73 -7.66 -0.16 -6.61
N SER A 74 -7.18 -0.39 -7.82
CA SER A 74 -7.98 -0.37 -9.04
C SER A 74 -9.12 -1.40 -8.99
N THR A 75 -8.81 -2.65 -8.64
CA THR A 75 -9.79 -3.74 -8.53
C THR A 75 -10.65 -3.65 -7.26
N GLY A 76 -10.17 -2.90 -6.26
CA GLY A 76 -10.70 -2.92 -4.90
C GLY A 76 -10.60 -4.29 -4.24
N ALA A 77 -9.64 -5.10 -4.68
CA ALA A 77 -9.24 -6.33 -4.03
C ALA A 77 -8.50 -6.01 -2.71
N PRO A 78 -8.57 -6.89 -1.71
CA PRO A 78 -7.68 -6.78 -0.56
C PRO A 78 -6.22 -6.86 -1.03
N TYR A 79 -5.40 -5.86 -0.66
CA TYR A 79 -3.98 -5.83 -0.97
C TYR A 79 -3.14 -6.31 0.21
N GLU A 80 -2.23 -7.25 -0.05
CA GLU A 80 -1.20 -7.69 0.91
C GLU A 80 0.09 -6.91 0.65
N VAL A 81 0.49 -6.01 1.55
CA VAL A 81 1.81 -5.37 1.48
C VAL A 81 2.88 -6.42 1.80
N ARG A 82 3.69 -6.79 0.80
CA ARG A 82 4.90 -7.60 0.98
C ARG A 82 6.11 -6.67 1.00
N ILE A 83 6.72 -6.49 2.17
CA ILE A 83 8.03 -5.84 2.29
C ILE A 83 9.06 -6.96 2.33
N GLY A 84 9.95 -7.01 1.32
CA GLY A 84 11.12 -7.87 1.29
C GLY A 84 12.31 -7.27 2.03
#